data_AF-A0A8I1UL32-F1
#
_entry.id   AF-A0A8I1UL32-F1
#
_cell.length_a   1.000
_cell.length_b   1.000
_cell.length_c   1.000
_cell.angle_alpha   90.00
_cell.angle_beta   90.00
_cell.angle_gamma   90.00
#
_symmetry.space_group_name_H-M   'P 1'
#
loop_
_entity.id
_entity.type
_entity.pdbx_description
1 polymer ?
#
loop_
_entity_poly.entity_id
_entity_poly.type
_entity_poly.pdbx_seq_one_letter_code
_entity_poly.pdbx_strand_id
1 'polypeptide(L)'
;MQTQTAKPGYLGLLNAISLGETEAGVYLRAWANVTQDEDLACVLRLVAARETNHGETFCRRIAELGFDLKPKNDPGAADRLLKYADPKISDVDKIRPELDFEDPFIEIDRQMEKGVFDPITCNMLSWYITEERDSGRMLREAYSKVRAKCEAEMKNKKNGHANGHANGNGAAMAGPSADAQAIMACMTDGFARLEKTLKKMANT
;
A
#
# COMPACT_ATOMS: atom_id res chain seq x y z
N MET A 1 -21.69 19.91 29.74
CA MET A 1 -21.08 20.71 28.66
C MET A 1 -19.93 19.89 28.09
N GLN A 2 -20.06 19.38 26.85
CA GLN A 2 -18.90 18.77 26.19
C GLN A 2 -17.95 19.90 25.82
N THR A 3 -16.77 19.93 26.45
CA THR A 3 -15.67 20.81 26.03
C THR A 3 -15.31 20.46 24.59
N GLN A 4 -15.50 21.40 23.68
CA GLN A 4 -15.15 21.25 22.28
C GLN A 4 -13.64 21.02 22.18
N THR A 5 -13.23 19.81 21.83
CA THR A 5 -11.83 19.47 21.58
C THR A 5 -11.35 20.27 20.36
N ALA A 6 -10.30 21.07 20.55
CA ALA A 6 -9.69 21.79 19.43
C ALA A 6 -9.21 20.78 18.38
N LYS A 7 -9.50 21.05 17.11
CA LYS A 7 -9.16 20.15 15.99
C LYS A 7 -7.64 19.90 15.95
N PRO A 8 -7.17 18.65 16.13
CA PRO A 8 -5.74 18.37 16.04
C PRO A 8 -5.21 18.58 14.62
N GLY A 9 -4.00 19.14 14.51
CA GLY A 9 -3.34 19.37 13.22
C GLY A 9 -3.09 18.08 12.41
N TYR A 10 -2.96 16.94 13.09
CA TYR A 10 -2.76 15.62 12.49
C TYR A 10 -4.05 14.89 12.12
N LEU A 11 -5.24 15.47 12.31
CA LEU A 11 -6.50 14.75 12.02
C LEU A 11 -6.61 14.34 10.53
N GLY A 12 -6.09 15.17 9.62
CA GLY A 12 -6.06 14.86 8.20
C GLY A 12 -5.17 13.66 7.87
N LEU A 13 -4.10 13.46 8.64
CA LEU A 13 -3.22 12.30 8.51
C LEU A 13 -3.97 11.01 8.91
N LEU A 14 -4.61 11.00 10.07
CA LEU A 14 -5.36 9.82 10.54
C LEU A 14 -6.47 9.42 9.55
N ASN A 15 -7.14 10.42 8.96
CA ASN A 15 -8.15 10.18 7.93
C ASN A 15 -7.56 9.55 6.67
N ALA A 16 -6.38 10.01 6.24
CA ALA A 16 -5.72 9.47 5.07
C ALA A 16 -5.29 8.01 5.29
N ILE A 17 -4.72 7.71 6.46
CA ILE A 17 -4.34 6.34 6.84
C ILE A 17 -5.58 5.45 6.87
N SER A 18 -6.62 5.83 7.61
CA SER A 18 -7.83 5.00 7.74
C SER A 18 -8.43 4.59 6.38
N LEU A 19 -8.53 5.52 5.43
CA LEU A 19 -9.04 5.23 4.09
C LEU A 19 -8.07 4.38 3.27
N GLY A 20 -6.78 4.73 3.27
CA GLY A 20 -5.75 4.02 2.52
C GLY A 20 -5.65 2.56 2.93
N GLU A 21 -5.61 2.31 4.23
CA GLU A 21 -5.49 0.95 4.78
C GLU A 21 -6.73 0.10 4.51
N THR A 22 -7.92 0.69 4.66
CA THR A 22 -9.18 -0.01 4.34
C THR A 22 -9.20 -0.46 2.88
N GLU A 23 -8.78 0.40 1.95
CA GLU A 23 -8.68 0.05 0.53
C GLU A 23 -7.58 -0.99 0.25
N ALA A 24 -6.41 -0.85 0.86
CA ALA A 24 -5.30 -1.79 0.73
C ALA A 24 -5.74 -3.22 1.10
N GLY A 25 -6.43 -3.35 2.25
CA GLY A 25 -6.97 -4.62 2.71
C GLY A 25 -7.91 -5.29 1.69
N VAL A 26 -8.77 -4.50 1.03
CA VAL A 26 -9.67 -4.98 -0.02
C VAL A 26 -8.89 -5.51 -1.22
N TYR A 27 -7.90 -4.77 -1.72
CA TYR A 27 -7.11 -5.18 -2.89
C TYR A 27 -6.28 -6.43 -2.62
N LEU A 28 -5.60 -6.49 -1.46
CA LEU A 28 -4.78 -7.63 -1.07
C LEU A 28 -5.63 -8.88 -0.86
N ARG A 29 -6.82 -8.75 -0.25
CA ARG A 29 -7.77 -9.86 -0.11
C ARG A 29 -8.25 -10.35 -1.46
N ALA A 30 -8.61 -9.44 -2.37
CA ALA A 30 -9.08 -9.79 -3.71
C ALA A 30 -8.01 -10.59 -4.47
N TRP A 31 -6.76 -10.16 -4.41
CA TRP A 31 -5.64 -10.89 -4.99
C TRP A 31 -5.45 -12.27 -4.35
N ALA A 32 -5.46 -12.35 -3.02
CA ALA A 32 -5.28 -13.61 -2.30
C ALA A 32 -6.35 -14.66 -2.58
N ASN A 33 -7.52 -14.24 -3.08
CA ASN A 33 -8.61 -15.14 -3.43
C ASN A 33 -8.45 -15.75 -4.83
N VAL A 34 -7.56 -15.22 -5.67
CA VAL A 34 -7.44 -15.62 -7.09
C VAL A 34 -6.06 -16.09 -7.50
N THR A 35 -5.01 -15.84 -6.69
CA THR A 35 -3.69 -16.43 -6.92
C THR A 35 -3.72 -17.95 -6.74
N GLN A 36 -2.89 -18.66 -7.51
CA GLN A 36 -2.66 -20.11 -7.37
C GLN A 36 -1.44 -20.43 -6.50
N ASP A 37 -0.66 -19.42 -6.08
CA ASP A 37 0.48 -19.59 -5.19
C ASP A 37 0.01 -19.46 -3.75
N GLU A 38 -0.16 -20.61 -3.06
CA GLU A 38 -0.67 -20.63 -1.69
C GLU A 38 0.25 -19.94 -0.67
N ASP A 39 1.57 -19.91 -0.91
CA ASP A 39 2.50 -19.17 -0.05
C ASP A 39 2.25 -17.67 -0.17
N LEU A 40 2.04 -17.18 -1.40
CA LEU A 40 1.67 -15.79 -1.67
C LEU A 40 0.29 -15.48 -1.07
N ALA A 41 -0.70 -16.37 -1.28
CA ALA A 41 -2.04 -16.20 -0.74
C ALA A 41 -2.03 -16.07 0.78
N CYS A 42 -1.25 -16.89 1.49
CA CYS A 42 -1.10 -16.84 2.93
C CYS A 42 -0.61 -15.47 3.41
N VAL A 43 0.48 -14.96 2.80
CA VAL A 43 1.04 -13.64 3.13
C VAL A 43 0.04 -12.53 2.82
N LEU A 44 -0.57 -12.53 1.63
CA LEU A 44 -1.56 -11.52 1.24
C LEU A 44 -2.76 -11.50 2.19
N ARG A 45 -3.27 -12.65 2.63
CA ARG A 45 -4.42 -12.74 3.57
C ARG A 45 -4.09 -12.17 4.94
N LEU A 46 -2.87 -12.40 5.43
CA LEU A 46 -2.41 -11.85 6.71
C LEU A 46 -2.25 -10.34 6.62
N VAL A 47 -1.55 -9.85 5.60
CA VAL A 47 -1.35 -8.40 5.43
C VAL A 47 -2.69 -7.70 5.19
N ALA A 48 -3.58 -8.27 4.38
CA ALA A 48 -4.93 -7.73 4.20
C ALA A 48 -5.72 -7.60 5.52
N ALA A 49 -5.52 -8.53 6.45
CA ALA A 49 -6.17 -8.46 7.77
C ALA A 49 -5.58 -7.34 8.63
N ARG A 50 -4.25 -7.10 8.54
CA ARG A 50 -3.60 -5.95 9.19
C ARG A 50 -4.13 -4.64 8.64
N GLU A 51 -4.17 -4.45 7.31
CA GLU A 51 -4.59 -3.17 6.76
C GLU A 51 -6.07 -2.88 7.09
N THR A 52 -6.91 -3.91 7.08
CA THR A 52 -8.31 -3.77 7.50
C THR A 52 -8.40 -3.32 8.96
N ASN A 53 -7.65 -3.97 9.86
CA ASN A 53 -7.60 -3.64 11.27
C ASN A 53 -7.01 -2.23 11.52
N HIS A 54 -6.00 -1.82 10.75
CA HIS A 54 -5.46 -0.46 10.81
C HIS A 54 -6.52 0.55 10.38
N GLY A 55 -7.19 0.33 9.25
CA GLY A 55 -8.29 1.15 8.76
C GLY A 55 -9.34 1.44 9.83
N GLU A 56 -9.81 0.37 10.49
CA GLU A 56 -10.78 0.43 11.58
C GLU A 56 -10.22 1.13 12.83
N THR A 57 -8.97 0.84 13.21
CA THR A 57 -8.32 1.42 14.38
C THR A 57 -8.15 2.93 14.24
N PHE A 58 -7.71 3.41 13.08
CA PHE A 58 -7.61 4.85 12.82
C PHE A 58 -8.98 5.52 12.71
N CYS A 59 -9.99 4.86 12.12
CA CYS A 59 -11.37 5.36 12.11
C CYS A 59 -11.90 5.55 13.55
N ARG A 60 -11.68 4.55 14.41
CA ARG A 60 -12.02 4.64 15.82
C ARG A 60 -11.29 5.79 16.51
N ARG A 61 -9.99 5.96 16.26
CA ARG A 61 -9.21 7.05 16.88
C ARG A 61 -9.75 8.43 16.49
N ILE A 62 -10.17 8.62 15.24
CA ILE A 62 -10.82 9.84 14.77
C ILE A 62 -12.09 10.12 15.57
N ALA A 63 -12.93 9.09 15.79
CA ALA A 63 -14.14 9.19 16.61
C ALA A 63 -13.84 9.54 18.08
N GLU A 64 -12.81 8.94 18.68
CA GLU A 64 -12.38 9.24 20.05
C GLU A 64 -11.89 10.68 20.23
N LEU A 65 -11.36 11.30 19.17
CA LEU A 65 -10.97 12.71 19.16
C LEU A 65 -12.18 13.66 19.01
N GLY A 66 -13.38 13.12 18.79
CA GLY A 66 -14.63 13.86 18.60
C GLY A 66 -14.93 14.24 17.15
N PHE A 67 -14.37 13.53 16.17
CA PHE A 67 -14.54 13.81 14.74
C PHE A 67 -15.05 12.58 13.99
N ASP A 68 -15.62 12.80 12.81
CA ASP A 68 -16.02 11.72 11.90
C ASP A 68 -14.97 11.51 10.81
N LEU A 69 -14.78 10.25 10.40
CA LEU A 69 -14.06 9.91 9.18
C LEU A 69 -14.70 10.63 7.99
N LYS A 70 -13.89 11.35 7.23
CA LYS A 70 -14.30 12.04 6.01
C LYS A 70 -14.00 11.13 4.82
N PRO A 71 -15.03 10.56 4.17
CA PRO A 71 -14.82 9.71 3.02
C PRO A 71 -14.20 10.53 1.89
N LYS A 72 -13.35 9.87 1.11
CA LYS A 72 -12.77 10.43 -0.10
C LYS A 72 -12.97 9.41 -1.21
N ASN A 73 -13.58 9.85 -2.31
CA ASN A 73 -13.74 8.98 -3.46
C ASN A 73 -12.40 8.88 -4.20
N ASP A 74 -11.91 7.66 -4.42
CA ASP A 74 -10.83 7.39 -5.34
C ASP A 74 -11.41 6.84 -6.67
N PRO A 75 -11.39 7.64 -7.75
CA PRO A 75 -11.94 7.20 -9.03
C PRO A 75 -11.23 5.97 -9.62
N GLY A 76 -9.99 5.68 -9.22
CA GLY A 76 -9.23 4.51 -9.68
C GLY A 76 -9.42 3.24 -8.83
N ALA A 77 -10.21 3.31 -7.75
CA ALA A 77 -10.38 2.17 -6.84
C ALA A 77 -10.99 0.94 -7.53
N ALA A 78 -11.99 1.15 -8.38
CA ALA A 78 -12.66 0.07 -9.12
C ALA A 78 -11.70 -0.65 -10.07
N ASP A 79 -10.90 0.10 -10.85
CA ASP A 79 -9.96 -0.47 -11.80
C ASP A 79 -8.85 -1.27 -11.11
N ARG A 80 -8.36 -0.78 -9.96
CA ARG A 80 -7.39 -1.52 -9.15
C ARG A 80 -7.99 -2.81 -8.62
N LEU A 81 -9.21 -2.77 -8.09
CA LEU A 81 -9.89 -3.97 -7.62
C LEU A 81 -10.06 -4.99 -8.74
N LEU A 82 -10.51 -4.55 -9.93
CA LEU A 82 -10.65 -5.41 -11.11
C LEU A 82 -9.30 -6.05 -11.48
N LYS A 83 -8.21 -5.30 -11.49
CA LYS A 83 -6.87 -5.83 -11.74
C LYS A 83 -6.48 -6.93 -10.74
N TYR A 84 -6.64 -6.66 -9.43
CA TYR A 84 -6.21 -7.60 -8.40
C TYR A 84 -7.10 -8.86 -8.32
N ALA A 85 -8.38 -8.71 -8.62
CA ALA A 85 -9.36 -9.80 -8.65
C ALA A 85 -9.34 -10.64 -9.94
N ASP A 86 -8.60 -10.25 -10.98
CA ASP A 86 -8.59 -11.01 -12.23
C ASP A 86 -7.59 -12.20 -12.18
N PRO A 87 -8.05 -13.47 -12.19
CA PRO A 87 -7.17 -14.63 -12.23
C PRO A 87 -6.40 -14.78 -13.55
N LYS A 88 -6.79 -14.05 -14.60
CA LYS A 88 -6.10 -14.06 -15.91
C LYS A 88 -4.87 -13.16 -15.92
N ILE A 89 -4.78 -12.21 -14.99
CA ILE A 89 -3.58 -11.39 -14.79
C ILE A 89 -2.64 -12.17 -13.86
N SER A 90 -1.43 -12.41 -14.33
CA SER A 90 -0.43 -13.17 -13.56
C SER A 90 -0.04 -12.44 -12.27
N ASP A 91 0.44 -13.19 -11.28
CA ASP A 91 0.89 -12.59 -10.02
C ASP A 91 2.08 -11.63 -10.25
N VAL A 92 2.98 -11.95 -11.18
CA VAL A 92 4.11 -11.06 -11.52
C VAL A 92 3.66 -9.75 -12.15
N ASP A 93 2.56 -9.73 -12.91
CA ASP A 93 1.99 -8.51 -13.50
C ASP A 93 1.16 -7.68 -12.49
N LYS A 94 0.74 -8.32 -11.39
CA LYS A 94 0.12 -7.65 -10.24
C LYS A 94 1.16 -7.04 -9.31
N ILE A 95 2.35 -7.64 -9.22
CA ILE A 95 3.50 -7.09 -8.50
C ILE A 95 3.94 -5.78 -9.16
N ARG A 96 4.09 -4.75 -8.34
CA ARG A 96 4.58 -3.44 -8.78
C ARG A 96 6.12 -3.45 -8.81
N PRO A 97 6.76 -2.62 -9.65
CA PRO A 97 8.19 -2.41 -9.58
C PRO A 97 8.62 -1.97 -8.18
N GLU A 98 9.74 -2.52 -7.70
CA GLU A 98 10.39 -1.96 -6.52
C GLU A 98 10.95 -0.60 -6.89
N LEU A 99 10.57 0.41 -6.13
CA LEU A 99 11.11 1.75 -6.25
C LEU A 99 11.99 1.98 -5.02
N ASP A 100 13.21 2.45 -5.25
CA ASP A 100 14.10 2.89 -4.17
C ASP A 100 13.51 4.16 -3.56
N PHE A 101 12.71 3.98 -2.51
CA PHE A 101 12.24 5.06 -1.68
C PHE A 101 12.82 4.94 -0.28
N GLU A 102 13.16 6.11 0.27
CA GLU A 102 13.41 6.28 1.70
C GLU A 102 12.16 5.82 2.48
N ASP A 103 12.36 5.30 3.70
CA ASP A 103 11.28 4.81 4.56
C ASP A 103 10.18 5.88 4.70
N PRO A 104 8.93 5.60 4.28
CA PRO A 104 7.86 6.60 4.22
C PRO A 104 7.44 7.12 5.60
N PHE A 105 7.84 6.45 6.69
CA PHE A 105 7.44 6.79 8.04
C PHE A 105 8.41 7.72 8.77
N ILE A 106 9.57 8.05 8.19
CA ILE A 106 10.61 8.87 8.86
C ILE A 106 10.06 10.22 9.35
N GLU A 107 9.20 10.87 8.57
CA GLU A 107 8.63 12.16 9.00
C GLU A 107 7.61 12.00 10.14
N ILE A 108 6.88 10.89 10.19
CA ILE A 108 5.99 10.60 11.32
C ILE A 108 6.81 10.34 12.59
N ASP A 109 7.88 9.55 12.49
CA ASP A 109 8.81 9.29 13.60
C ASP A 109 9.35 10.61 14.18
N ARG A 110 9.82 11.51 13.31
CA ARG A 110 10.28 12.85 13.72
C ARG A 110 9.18 13.70 14.39
N GLN A 111 7.94 13.60 13.94
CA GLN A 111 6.82 14.32 14.56
C GLN A 111 6.41 13.71 15.91
N MET A 112 6.54 12.39 16.07
CA MET A 112 6.35 11.71 17.35
C MET A 112 7.40 12.19 18.37
N GLU A 113 8.68 12.25 17.99
CA GLU A 113 9.76 12.76 18.85
C GLU A 113 9.55 14.22 19.27
N LYS A 114 8.95 15.04 18.40
CA LYS A 114 8.62 16.44 18.68
C LYS A 114 7.36 16.62 19.53
N GLY A 115 6.65 15.55 19.91
CA GLY A 115 5.43 15.62 20.71
C GLY A 115 4.24 16.21 19.97
N VAL A 116 4.19 16.09 18.63
CA VAL A 116 3.08 16.61 17.80
C VAL A 116 1.77 15.86 18.08
N PHE A 117 1.86 14.57 18.41
CA PHE A 117 0.71 13.70 18.66
C PHE A 117 0.41 13.61 20.16
N ASP A 118 -0.87 13.46 20.51
CA ASP A 118 -1.22 13.10 21.88
C ASP A 118 -0.70 11.68 22.22
N PRO A 119 -0.51 11.33 23.50
CA PRO A 119 0.11 10.05 23.89
C PRO A 119 -0.58 8.81 23.33
N ILE A 120 -1.92 8.82 23.21
CA ILE A 120 -2.67 7.67 22.68
C ILE A 120 -2.41 7.55 21.18
N THR A 121 -2.49 8.66 20.44
CA THR A 121 -2.20 8.69 19.00
C THR A 121 -0.74 8.32 18.71
N CYS A 122 0.20 8.78 19.52
CA CYS A 122 1.63 8.45 19.39
C CYS A 122 1.88 6.94 19.56
N ASN A 123 1.29 6.32 20.59
CA ASN A 123 1.41 4.88 20.81
C ASN A 123 0.80 4.07 19.64
N MET A 124 -0.37 4.50 19.16
CA MET A 124 -1.05 3.86 18.03
C MET A 124 -0.21 3.95 16.74
N LEU A 125 0.36 5.12 16.43
CA LEU A 125 1.25 5.30 15.27
C LEU A 125 2.52 4.45 15.39
N SER A 126 3.11 4.35 16.57
CA SER A 126 4.30 3.52 16.80
C SER A 126 4.04 2.02 16.52
N TRP A 127 2.89 1.51 16.98
CA TRP A 127 2.46 0.14 16.69
C TRP A 127 2.20 -0.06 15.20
N TYR A 128 1.41 0.84 14.58
CA TYR A 128 1.09 0.80 13.15
C TYR A 128 2.37 0.76 12.29
N ILE A 129 3.29 1.71 12.49
CA ILE A 129 4.55 1.79 11.72
C ILE A 129 5.39 0.52 11.89
N THR A 130 5.38 -0.09 13.07
CA THR A 130 6.09 -1.35 13.32
C THR A 130 5.48 -2.49 12.51
N GLU A 131 4.15 -2.60 12.49
CA GLU A 131 3.45 -3.59 11.66
C GLU A 131 3.60 -3.32 10.16
N GLU A 132 3.60 -2.06 9.71
CA GLU A 132 3.80 -1.68 8.31
C GLU A 132 5.16 -2.11 7.78
N ARG A 133 6.21 -1.85 8.57
CA ARG A 133 7.57 -2.29 8.24
C ARG A 133 7.66 -3.82 8.17
N ASP A 134 6.94 -4.52 9.04
CA ASP A 134 6.84 -5.97 9.07
C ASP A 134 6.10 -6.53 7.84
N SER A 135 4.89 -6.04 7.57
CA SER A 135 4.08 -6.37 6.40
C SER A 135 4.83 -6.10 5.10
N GLY A 136 5.49 -4.94 4.98
CA GLY A 136 6.31 -4.60 3.82
C GLY A 136 7.47 -5.58 3.60
N ARG A 137 8.12 -6.04 4.67
CA ARG A 137 9.17 -7.08 4.58
C ARG A 137 8.59 -8.40 4.07
N MET A 138 7.47 -8.85 4.64
CA MET A 138 6.80 -10.09 4.24
C MET A 138 6.36 -10.07 2.77
N LEU A 139 5.79 -8.96 2.31
CA LEU A 139 5.40 -8.79 0.91
C LEU A 139 6.60 -8.79 -0.03
N ARG A 140 7.70 -8.08 0.30
CA ARG A 140 8.92 -8.08 -0.51
C ARG A 140 9.51 -9.49 -0.66
N GLU A 141 9.55 -10.26 0.42
CA GLU A 141 10.00 -11.65 0.39
C GLU A 141 9.09 -12.52 -0.48
N ALA A 142 7.77 -12.41 -0.34
CA ALA A 142 6.81 -13.16 -1.14
C ALA A 142 6.91 -12.79 -2.64
N TYR A 143 6.96 -11.50 -2.97
CA TYR A 143 7.09 -11.03 -4.35
C TYR A 143 8.40 -11.48 -5.00
N SER A 144 9.49 -11.52 -4.24
CA SER A 144 10.77 -12.02 -4.72
C SER A 144 10.70 -13.51 -5.08
N LYS A 145 9.98 -14.32 -4.30
CA LYS A 145 9.74 -15.74 -4.63
C LYS A 145 8.89 -15.89 -5.90
N VAL A 146 7.84 -15.09 -6.07
CA VAL A 146 6.99 -15.10 -7.27
C VAL A 146 7.82 -14.76 -8.51
N ARG A 147 8.63 -13.69 -8.46
CA ARG A 147 9.52 -13.31 -9.56
C ARG A 147 10.52 -14.41 -9.90
N ALA A 148 11.16 -15.00 -8.89
CA ALA A 148 12.11 -16.10 -9.09
C ALA A 148 11.47 -17.35 -9.73
N LYS A 149 10.25 -17.72 -9.31
CA LYS A 149 9.47 -18.81 -9.92
C LYS A 149 9.19 -18.51 -11.41
N CYS A 150 8.71 -17.30 -11.72
CA CYS A 150 8.45 -16.88 -13.10
C CYS A 150 9.72 -16.93 -13.98
N GLU A 151 10.86 -16.44 -13.47
CA GLU A 151 12.14 -16.50 -14.18
C GLU A 151 12.61 -17.94 -14.45
N ALA A 152 12.45 -18.84 -13.47
CA ALA A 152 12.83 -20.24 -13.59
C ALA A 152 11.97 -20.96 -14.66
N GLU A 153 10.66 -20.70 -14.69
CA GLU A 153 9.75 -21.24 -15.71
C GLU A 153 10.11 -20.75 -17.12
N MET A 154 10.45 -19.47 -17.26
CA MET A 154 10.89 -18.90 -18.55
C MET A 154 12.20 -19.51 -19.02
N LYS A 155 13.16 -19.78 -18.12
CA LYS A 155 14.42 -20.47 -18.44
C LYS A 155 14.18 -21.92 -18.87
N ASN A 156 13.32 -22.65 -18.16
CA ASN A 156 12.97 -24.03 -18.51
C ASN A 156 12.27 -24.14 -19.87
N LYS A 157 11.38 -23.19 -20.21
CA LYS A 157 10.75 -23.12 -21.55
C LYS A 157 11.76 -22.86 -22.66
N LYS A 158 12.73 -21.96 -22.44
CA LYS A 158 13.82 -21.70 -23.41
C LYS A 158 14.72 -22.93 -23.61
N ASN A 159 15.04 -23.65 -22.54
CA ASN A 159 15.85 -24.88 -22.61
C ASN A 159 15.07 -26.05 -23.25
N GLY A 160 13.75 -26.14 -23.05
CA GLY A 160 12.88 -27.11 -23.72
C GLY A 160 12.62 -26.80 -25.20
N HIS A 161 12.74 -25.54 -25.62
CA HIS A 161 12.66 -25.12 -27.03
C HIS A 161 13.98 -25.23 -27.80
N ALA A 162 15.10 -25.57 -27.16
CA ALA A 162 16.35 -25.90 -27.87
C ALA A 162 16.24 -27.18 -28.73
N ASN A 163 15.11 -27.90 -28.69
CA ASN A 163 14.79 -29.04 -29.55
C ASN A 163 13.66 -28.77 -30.58
N GLY A 164 13.30 -27.51 -30.81
CA GLY A 164 12.24 -27.11 -31.76
C GLY A 164 12.66 -25.91 -32.59
N HIS A 165 12.66 -26.09 -33.92
CA HIS A 165 12.99 -25.06 -34.91
C HIS A 165 12.30 -23.71 -34.65
N ALA A 166 13.07 -22.63 -34.85
CA ALA A 166 12.62 -21.26 -34.76
C ALA A 166 11.64 -20.88 -35.88
N ASN A 167 10.63 -20.08 -35.55
CA ASN A 167 10.05 -19.11 -36.48
C ASN A 167 9.66 -17.84 -35.71
N GLY A 168 10.04 -16.68 -36.24
CA GLY A 168 9.92 -15.39 -35.58
C GLY A 168 8.59 -14.68 -35.79
N ASN A 169 8.31 -13.69 -34.93
CA ASN A 169 8.01 -12.31 -35.31
C ASN A 169 7.85 -11.44 -34.05
N GLY A 170 8.38 -10.22 -34.10
CA GLY A 170 8.47 -9.32 -32.94
C GLY A 170 7.22 -8.48 -32.67
N ALA A 171 7.29 -7.68 -31.61
CA ALA A 171 6.61 -6.40 -31.49
C ALA A 171 7.27 -5.58 -30.38
N ALA A 172 7.40 -4.28 -30.63
CA ALA A 172 8.16 -3.33 -29.85
C ALA A 172 7.55 -3.03 -28.47
N MET A 173 8.41 -2.91 -27.46
CA MET A 173 8.06 -2.39 -26.14
C MET A 173 7.79 -0.89 -26.25
N ALA A 174 6.51 -0.50 -26.15
CA ALA A 174 6.11 0.88 -25.96
C ALA A 174 6.45 1.34 -24.53
N GLY A 175 6.99 2.55 -24.41
CA GLY A 175 7.47 3.14 -23.15
C GLY A 175 6.37 3.45 -22.13
N PRO A 176 6.75 3.85 -20.91
CA PRO A 176 5.86 3.91 -19.75
C PRO A 176 4.79 5.01 -19.88
N SER A 177 3.51 4.64 -19.68
CA SER A 177 2.37 5.55 -19.66
C SER A 177 2.20 6.24 -18.29
N ALA A 178 1.49 7.37 -18.31
CA ALA A 178 1.21 8.28 -17.20
C ALA A 178 0.45 7.66 -15.99
N ASP A 179 0.16 6.37 -16.04
CA ASP A 179 -0.47 5.59 -14.96
C ASP A 179 0.47 5.38 -13.76
N ALA A 180 1.77 5.66 -13.95
CA ALA A 180 2.82 5.64 -12.93
C ALA A 180 2.58 6.62 -11.76
N GLN A 181 1.66 7.57 -11.88
CA GLN A 181 1.36 8.57 -10.83
C GLN A 181 0.20 8.20 -9.90
N ALA A 182 -0.64 7.20 -10.20
CA ALA A 182 -1.79 6.84 -9.36
C ALA A 182 -1.47 5.76 -8.30
N ILE A 183 -0.29 5.16 -8.38
CA ILE A 183 0.01 3.87 -7.72
C ILE A 183 0.89 4.05 -6.47
N MET A 184 1.49 5.22 -6.28
CA MET A 184 2.14 5.64 -5.02
C MET A 184 1.14 6.04 -3.91
N ALA A 185 -0.16 6.12 -4.23
CA ALA A 185 -1.15 6.68 -3.31
C ALA A 185 -1.49 5.83 -2.08
N CYS A 186 -1.19 4.53 -2.11
CA CYS A 186 -1.56 3.62 -1.01
C CYS A 186 -0.59 3.70 0.18
N MET A 187 0.57 4.36 0.03
CA MET A 187 1.50 4.63 1.15
C MET A 187 2.12 6.04 1.14
N THR A 188 2.03 6.86 0.08
CA THR A 188 2.74 8.16 0.03
C THR A 188 1.97 9.40 -0.47
N ASP A 189 0.76 9.32 -1.04
CA ASP A 189 0.05 10.56 -1.47
C ASP A 189 -0.68 11.31 -0.35
N GLY A 190 -0.95 10.65 0.79
CA GLY A 190 -1.34 11.36 2.01
C GLY A 190 -0.22 12.30 2.48
N PHE A 191 1.02 11.81 2.45
CA PHE A 191 2.19 12.49 3.01
C PHE A 191 2.75 13.59 2.11
N ALA A 192 2.80 13.40 0.78
CA ALA A 192 3.28 14.43 -0.14
C ALA A 192 2.41 15.72 -0.11
N ARG A 193 1.10 15.59 0.18
CA ARG A 193 0.19 16.74 0.38
C ARG A 193 0.27 17.31 1.80
N LEU A 194 0.49 16.47 2.80
CA LEU A 194 0.64 16.89 4.20
C LEU A 194 1.96 17.64 4.42
N GLU A 195 3.08 17.21 3.84
CA GLU A 195 4.37 17.90 3.94
C GLU A 195 4.28 19.32 3.34
N LYS A 196 3.57 19.48 2.22
CA LYS A 196 3.34 20.79 1.59
C LYS A 196 2.43 21.70 2.44
N THR A 197 1.52 21.12 3.20
CA THR A 197 0.60 21.84 4.12
C THR A 197 1.30 22.18 5.45
N LEU A 198 2.10 21.27 6.00
CA LEU A 198 2.89 21.45 7.22
C LEU A 198 4.02 22.45 7.02
N LYS A 199 4.74 22.40 5.89
CA LYS A 199 5.71 23.44 5.50
C LYS A 199 5.08 24.82 5.36
N LYS A 200 3.79 24.90 5.00
CA LYS A 200 3.05 26.16 4.91
C LYS A 200 2.61 26.69 6.28
N MET A 201 2.31 25.81 7.24
CA MET A 201 1.92 26.17 8.61
C MET A 201 3.12 26.45 9.53
N ALA A 202 4.30 25.87 9.27
CA ALA A 202 5.53 26.14 10.02
C ALA A 202 6.20 27.48 9.64
N ASN A 203 5.77 28.09 8.54
CA ASN A 203 6.27 29.38 8.02
C ASN A 203 5.27 30.54 8.23
N THR A 204 4.29 30.37 9.12
CA THR A 204 3.30 31.37 9.57
C THR A 204 3.19 31.34 11.08
#